data_AF-A0A1Q6Q6U2-F1
#
_entry.id   AF-A0A1Q6Q6U2-F1
#
_cell.length_a   1.000
_cell.length_b   1.000
_cell.length_c   1.000
_cell.angle_alpha   90.00
_cell.angle_beta   90.00
_cell.angle_gamma   90.00
#
_symmetry.space_group_name_H-M   'P 1'
#
loop_
_entity.id
_entity.type
_entity.pdbx_description
1 polymer ?
#
loop_
_entity_poly.entity_id
_entity_poly.type
_entity_poly.pdbx_seq_one_letter_code
_entity_poly.pdbx_strand_id
1 'polypeptide(L)'
;MKLNWNKRKKSEAARKIFRSGVYSAAVTALVLVLVILLNLIVRAIPSRYTEWDLSEAGLYTLSDNSIEVVKNLTQDVQIYYLAETGNEDVIISKLLDHYAAESSHLSWELKDPALYPTFATQYGATDVTNGSLILVCGENSTVLDAADLYEEDYSNYSLTGTSSVTFDGENKITSAIYRLTSGEEHHAYYTTNHGEQTLTNTLTSALENQNLTLTGLDMLSDSIPEDCDLLIINNPVQDFASAGALVDEMSDLRGYLSRGGKLLITTDSYNRTPNLDALLAEYGMTRQEGLVIENDSSYYAYRYPQTYLLPSLSSNDITAGITDGMHVFTPVAQGIVKGDSTDDLTLTTLLSTSSTAYSMQDYAEATTAEQGARRPGRPVHAGGLRPQ
;
A
#
# COMPACT_ATOMS: atom_id res chain seq x y z
N MET A 1 77.34 -46.20 -31.28
CA MET A 1 77.23 -44.74 -31.46
C MET A 1 76.00 -44.26 -30.69
N LYS A 2 76.14 -43.81 -29.43
CA LYS A 2 75.00 -43.40 -28.57
C LYS A 2 74.85 -41.88 -28.59
N LEU A 3 73.70 -41.42 -29.09
CA LEU A 3 73.29 -40.03 -29.23
C LEU A 3 72.88 -39.45 -27.86
N ASN A 4 73.41 -38.28 -27.48
CA ASN A 4 73.16 -37.64 -26.19
C ASN A 4 71.98 -36.65 -26.29
N TRP A 5 70.79 -37.07 -25.87
CA TRP A 5 69.52 -36.32 -26.00
C TRP A 5 69.21 -35.34 -24.85
N ASN A 6 70.12 -35.11 -23.90
CA ASN A 6 69.76 -34.51 -22.61
C ASN A 6 70.12 -33.03 -22.39
N LYS A 7 70.68 -32.32 -23.40
CA LYS A 7 71.03 -30.89 -23.26
C LYS A 7 70.05 -29.90 -23.90
N ARG A 8 69.19 -30.31 -24.84
CA ARG A 8 68.24 -29.39 -25.51
C ARG A 8 66.98 -29.06 -24.70
N LYS A 9 66.50 -29.96 -23.83
CA LYS A 9 65.24 -29.74 -23.07
C LYS A 9 65.33 -28.74 -21.91
N LYS A 10 66.51 -28.52 -21.32
CA LYS A 10 66.66 -27.60 -20.17
C LYS A 10 66.65 -26.11 -20.55
N SER A 11 67.02 -25.75 -21.77
CA SER A 11 67.06 -24.35 -22.23
C SER A 11 65.70 -23.79 -22.65
N GLU A 12 64.79 -24.63 -23.15
CA GLU A 12 63.42 -24.21 -23.51
C GLU A 12 62.51 -24.07 -22.29
N ALA A 13 62.65 -24.94 -21.28
CA ALA A 13 61.87 -24.88 -20.05
C ALA A 13 62.15 -23.60 -19.24
N ALA A 14 63.42 -23.21 -19.09
CA ALA A 14 63.80 -21.98 -18.37
C ALA A 14 63.31 -20.70 -19.07
N ARG A 15 63.31 -20.67 -20.41
CA ARG A 15 62.82 -19.54 -21.22
C ARG A 15 61.29 -19.41 -21.20
N LYS A 16 60.57 -20.53 -21.00
CA LYS A 16 59.11 -20.56 -20.87
C LYS A 16 58.65 -20.09 -19.48
N ILE A 17 59.39 -20.46 -18.42
CA ILE A 17 59.12 -20.05 -17.03
C ILE A 17 59.41 -18.56 -16.80
N PHE A 18 60.46 -18.01 -17.41
CA PHE A 18 60.76 -16.58 -17.30
C PHE A 18 59.75 -15.70 -18.06
N ARG A 19 59.24 -16.18 -19.21
CA ARG A 19 58.14 -15.51 -19.92
C ARG A 19 56.86 -15.51 -19.09
N SER A 20 56.46 -16.64 -18.48
CA SER A 20 55.24 -16.69 -17.65
C SER A 20 55.33 -15.84 -16.37
N GLY A 21 56.53 -15.68 -15.78
CA GLY A 21 56.73 -14.80 -14.62
C GLY A 21 56.57 -13.31 -14.94
N VAL A 22 57.11 -12.85 -16.07
CA VAL A 22 56.98 -11.46 -16.52
C VAL A 22 55.54 -11.15 -16.98
N TYR A 23 54.88 -12.10 -17.65
CA TYR A 23 53.45 -11.96 -18.00
C TYR A 23 52.56 -11.91 -16.75
N SER A 24 52.84 -12.72 -15.72
CA SER A 24 52.08 -12.69 -14.45
C SER A 24 52.25 -11.38 -13.69
N ALA A 25 53.48 -10.84 -13.63
CA ALA A 25 53.74 -9.54 -13.01
C ALA A 25 53.06 -8.39 -13.77
N ALA A 26 53.11 -8.42 -15.11
CA ALA A 26 52.46 -7.42 -15.95
C ALA A 26 50.92 -7.47 -15.86
N VAL A 27 50.32 -8.67 -15.81
CA VAL A 27 48.88 -8.84 -15.61
C VAL A 27 48.47 -8.39 -14.22
N THR A 28 49.24 -8.73 -13.17
CA THR A 28 48.96 -8.26 -11.80
C THR A 28 49.01 -6.74 -11.70
N ALA A 29 50.02 -6.10 -12.29
CA ALA A 29 50.12 -4.65 -12.33
C ALA A 29 48.97 -4.00 -13.11
N LEU A 30 48.56 -4.59 -14.24
CA LEU A 30 47.42 -4.13 -15.02
C LEU A 30 46.11 -4.24 -14.23
N VAL A 31 45.89 -5.35 -13.53
CA VAL A 31 44.71 -5.55 -12.67
C VAL A 31 44.69 -4.53 -11.53
N LEU A 32 45.83 -4.27 -10.89
CA LEU A 32 45.93 -3.24 -9.84
C LEU A 32 45.60 -1.85 -10.38
N VAL A 33 46.11 -1.48 -11.55
CA VAL A 33 45.78 -0.20 -12.19
C VAL A 33 44.29 -0.14 -12.54
N LEU A 34 43.71 -1.21 -13.06
CA LEU A 34 42.27 -1.29 -13.33
C LEU A 34 41.44 -1.16 -12.06
N VAL A 35 41.82 -1.80 -10.96
CA VAL A 35 41.12 -1.70 -9.66
C VAL A 35 41.19 -0.27 -9.13
N ILE A 36 42.34 0.41 -9.25
CA ILE A 36 42.49 1.81 -8.83
C ILE A 36 41.64 2.73 -9.71
N LEU A 37 41.64 2.53 -11.03
CA LEU A 37 40.81 3.30 -11.96
C LEU A 37 39.32 3.07 -11.72
N LEU A 38 38.92 1.83 -11.44
CA LEU A 38 37.55 1.49 -11.10
C LEU A 38 37.13 2.16 -9.78
N ASN A 39 38.00 2.18 -8.77
CA ASN A 39 37.75 2.89 -7.51
C ASN A 39 37.63 4.41 -7.72
N LEU A 40 38.43 5.00 -8.61
CA LEU A 40 38.35 6.41 -8.97
C LEU A 40 37.06 6.74 -9.75
N ILE A 41 36.63 5.86 -10.66
CA ILE A 41 35.37 6.02 -11.39
C ILE A 41 34.18 5.89 -10.43
N VAL A 42 34.17 4.90 -9.55
CA VAL A 42 33.13 4.74 -8.52
C VAL A 42 33.02 5.98 -7.63
N ARG A 43 34.14 6.61 -7.26
CA ARG A 43 34.17 7.87 -6.50
C ARG A 43 33.75 9.11 -7.29
N ALA A 44 33.74 9.03 -8.62
CA ALA A 44 33.37 10.12 -9.51
C ALA A 44 31.92 10.03 -10.03
N ILE A 45 31.24 8.91 -9.78
CA ILE A 45 29.81 8.75 -10.07
C ILE A 45 29.03 9.47 -8.94
N PRO A 46 28.06 10.35 -9.26
CA PRO A 46 27.23 11.00 -8.25
C PRO A 46 26.53 9.96 -7.36
N SER A 47 26.47 10.22 -6.05
CA SER A 47 25.90 9.30 -5.03
C SER A 47 24.51 8.76 -5.39
N ARG A 48 23.73 9.53 -6.16
CA ARG A 48 22.41 9.15 -6.72
C ARG A 48 22.38 7.85 -7.55
N TYR A 49 23.51 7.33 -8.03
CA TYR A 49 23.56 6.09 -8.84
C TYR A 49 24.39 4.95 -8.23
N THR A 50 25.00 5.15 -7.06
CA THR A 50 25.92 4.18 -6.44
C THR A 50 25.47 3.66 -5.08
N GLU A 51 24.47 4.29 -4.45
CA GLU A 51 23.81 3.75 -3.26
C GLU A 51 22.61 2.91 -3.71
N TRP A 52 22.84 1.63 -4.01
CA TRP A 52 21.75 0.66 -4.00
C TRP A 52 21.46 0.35 -2.54
N ASP A 53 20.24 0.65 -2.11
CA ASP A 53 19.76 0.26 -0.80
C ASP A 53 19.70 -1.27 -0.73
N LEU A 54 20.65 -1.85 0.01
CA LEU A 54 20.77 -3.30 0.24
C LEU A 54 20.00 -3.73 1.50
N SER A 55 19.22 -2.83 2.11
CA SER A 55 18.25 -3.24 3.12
C SER A 55 17.07 -3.95 2.44
N GLU A 56 16.55 -4.99 3.09
CA GLU A 56 15.41 -5.77 2.59
C GLU A 56 14.11 -4.93 2.50
N ALA A 57 14.12 -3.69 3.03
CA ALA A 57 12.98 -2.79 3.16
C ALA A 57 13.07 -1.51 2.31
N GLY A 58 14.13 -1.28 1.53
CA GLY A 58 14.23 -0.08 0.67
C GLY A 58 14.10 1.25 1.45
N LEU A 59 14.67 1.29 2.67
CA LEU A 59 14.54 2.37 3.65
C LEU A 59 14.91 3.78 3.15
N TYR A 60 15.67 3.90 2.06
CA TYR A 60 16.14 5.18 1.51
C TYR A 60 15.65 5.46 0.09
N THR A 61 14.88 4.56 -0.53
CA THR A 61 14.39 4.74 -1.91
C THR A 61 12.94 5.18 -1.91
N LEU A 62 12.65 6.24 -2.66
CA LEU A 62 11.27 6.67 -2.88
C LEU A 62 10.56 5.75 -3.88
N SER A 63 9.31 5.42 -3.57
CA SER A 63 8.36 4.81 -4.49
C SER A 63 8.01 5.77 -5.64
N ASP A 64 7.54 5.20 -6.76
CA ASP A 64 7.11 5.98 -7.93
C ASP A 64 6.02 7.01 -7.57
N ASN A 65 5.14 6.68 -6.62
CA ASN A 65 4.08 7.57 -6.14
C ASN A 65 4.67 8.79 -5.39
N SER A 66 5.58 8.57 -4.45
CA SER A 66 6.26 9.64 -3.71
C SER A 66 7.05 10.55 -4.64
N ILE A 67 7.72 9.96 -5.64
CA ILE A 67 8.44 10.71 -6.69
C ILE A 67 7.46 11.58 -7.49
N GLU A 68 6.30 11.04 -7.88
CA GLU A 68 5.29 11.78 -8.63
C GLU A 68 4.73 12.97 -7.83
N VAL A 69 4.39 12.77 -6.55
CA VAL A 69 3.92 13.84 -5.66
C VAL A 69 4.93 14.98 -5.62
N VAL A 70 6.21 14.66 -5.39
CA VAL A 70 7.26 15.66 -5.17
C VAL A 70 7.63 16.37 -6.47
N LYS A 71 7.64 15.67 -7.61
CA LYS A 71 7.90 16.27 -8.94
C LYS A 71 6.80 17.21 -9.39
N ASN A 72 5.57 16.98 -8.96
CA ASN A 72 4.42 17.82 -9.33
C ASN A 72 4.21 19.01 -8.39
N LEU A 73 5.09 19.23 -7.40
CA LEU A 73 5.02 20.39 -6.52
C LEU A 73 5.11 21.69 -7.33
N THR A 74 4.16 22.59 -7.09
CA THR A 74 4.14 23.94 -7.66
C THR A 74 4.44 25.03 -6.63
N GLN A 75 4.39 24.66 -5.35
CA GLN A 75 4.68 25.52 -4.20
C GLN A 75 5.92 25.01 -3.48
N ASP A 76 6.69 25.93 -2.88
CA ASP A 76 7.87 25.57 -2.10
C ASP A 76 7.47 24.92 -0.76
N VAL A 77 8.01 23.73 -0.50
CA VAL A 77 7.86 22.97 0.74
C VAL A 77 9.20 22.95 1.48
N GLN A 78 9.21 23.47 2.70
CA GLN A 78 10.35 23.41 3.60
C GLN A 78 10.08 22.39 4.71
N ILE A 79 11.00 21.44 4.87
CA ILE A 79 10.96 20.46 5.96
C ILE A 79 12.00 20.84 7.03
N TYR A 80 11.59 20.98 8.27
CA TYR A 80 12.48 21.15 9.42
C TYR A 80 12.58 19.82 10.16
N TYR A 81 13.77 19.22 10.12
CA TYR A 81 14.05 18.01 10.87
C TYR A 81 14.50 18.36 12.29
N LEU A 82 13.70 17.99 13.29
CA LEU A 82 13.97 18.30 14.69
C LEU A 82 14.80 17.20 15.32
N ALA A 83 16.12 17.37 15.35
CA ALA A 83 17.01 16.47 16.05
C ALA A 83 18.19 17.21 16.69
N GLU A 84 18.66 16.71 17.84
CA GLU A 84 19.90 17.20 18.46
C GLU A 84 21.08 16.96 17.52
N THR A 85 21.92 17.98 17.34
CA THR A 85 23.04 17.95 16.41
C THR A 85 24.02 16.82 16.77
N GLY A 86 24.27 15.90 15.83
CA GLY A 86 25.09 14.70 16.03
C GLY A 86 24.33 13.47 16.56
N ASN A 87 23.05 13.61 16.88
CA ASN A 87 22.14 12.52 17.28
C ASN A 87 20.99 12.34 16.26
N GLU A 88 21.24 12.70 15.00
CA GLU A 88 20.31 12.53 13.90
C GLU A 88 20.10 11.05 13.56
N ASP A 89 18.87 10.71 13.20
CA ASP A 89 18.59 9.44 12.54
C ASP A 89 19.07 9.51 11.09
N VAL A 90 20.05 8.67 10.77
CA VAL A 90 20.62 8.57 9.42
C VAL A 90 19.56 8.13 8.41
N ILE A 91 18.54 7.37 8.84
CA ILE A 91 17.47 6.92 7.97
C ILE A 91 16.62 8.11 7.51
N ILE A 92 16.17 8.93 8.46
CA ILE A 92 15.34 10.09 8.18
C ILE A 92 16.10 11.11 7.32
N SER A 93 17.34 11.45 7.72
CA SER A 93 18.15 12.44 6.98
C SER A 93 18.43 12.01 5.53
N LYS A 94 18.77 10.74 5.30
CA LYS A 94 18.92 10.21 3.94
C LYS A 94 17.61 10.26 3.15
N LEU A 95 16.51 9.82 3.75
CA LEU A 95 15.20 9.86 3.09
C LEU A 95 14.85 11.30 2.66
N LEU A 96 15.08 12.30 3.52
CA LEU A 96 14.87 13.71 3.20
C LEU A 96 15.80 14.22 2.08
N ASP A 97 17.05 13.76 2.04
CA ASP A 97 17.96 14.06 0.92
C ASP A 97 17.41 13.52 -0.42
N HIS A 98 16.83 12.32 -0.41
CA HIS A 98 16.19 11.75 -1.59
C HIS A 98 14.95 12.56 -2.02
N TYR A 99 14.10 12.98 -1.08
CA TYR A 99 12.99 13.91 -1.36
C TYR A 99 13.46 15.21 -2.01
N ALA A 100 14.46 15.87 -1.42
CA ALA A 100 14.98 17.15 -1.91
C ALA A 100 15.70 17.04 -3.26
N ALA A 101 16.20 15.84 -3.61
CA ALA A 101 16.82 15.59 -4.90
C ALA A 101 15.80 15.48 -6.06
N GLU A 102 14.55 15.10 -5.78
CA GLU A 102 13.53 14.89 -6.82
C GLU A 102 12.83 16.17 -7.27
N SER A 103 12.87 17.25 -6.48
CA SER A 103 12.22 18.53 -6.82
C SER A 103 12.96 19.74 -6.26
N SER A 104 13.09 20.78 -7.08
CA SER A 104 13.63 22.08 -6.65
C SER A 104 12.69 22.86 -5.74
N HIS A 105 11.43 22.43 -5.62
CA HIS A 105 10.44 23.01 -4.73
C HIS A 105 10.48 22.39 -3.33
N LEU A 106 11.33 21.39 -3.07
CA LEU A 106 11.44 20.77 -1.76
C LEU A 106 12.85 20.97 -1.19
N SER A 107 12.94 21.56 -0.01
CA SER A 107 14.18 21.68 0.76
C SER A 107 13.98 21.23 2.20
N TRP A 108 15.06 20.77 2.84
CA TRP A 108 15.02 20.41 4.26
C TRP A 108 16.20 21.03 5.02
N GLU A 109 16.00 21.30 6.32
CA GLU A 109 17.08 21.73 7.21
C GLU A 109 16.96 21.09 8.60
N LEU A 110 18.09 20.80 9.23
CA LEU A 110 18.16 20.36 10.62
C LEU A 110 17.91 21.55 11.56
N LYS A 111 17.05 21.35 12.55
CA LYS A 111 16.83 22.28 13.66
C LYS A 111 16.98 21.58 14.99
N ASP A 112 18.05 21.93 15.69
CA ASP A 112 18.33 21.41 17.02
C ASP A 112 17.39 22.03 18.07
N PRO A 113 16.48 21.24 18.68
CA PRO A 113 15.55 21.75 19.68
C PRO A 113 16.22 22.15 20.99
N ALA A 114 17.45 21.67 21.28
CA ALA A 114 18.23 22.13 22.43
C ALA A 114 18.83 23.52 22.21
N LEU A 115 19.17 23.86 20.95
CA LEU A 115 19.64 25.20 20.58
C LEU A 115 18.50 26.19 20.30
N TYR A 116 17.37 25.70 19.77
CA TYR A 116 16.22 26.49 19.35
C TYR A 116 14.90 26.02 19.99
N PRO A 117 14.75 26.09 21.33
CA PRO A 117 13.65 25.44 22.06
C PRO A 117 12.26 25.97 21.74
N THR A 118 12.13 27.19 21.19
CA THR A 118 10.84 27.78 20.82
C THR A 118 10.52 27.64 19.34
N PHE A 119 11.42 27.07 18.52
CA PHE A 119 11.26 27.02 17.06
C PHE A 119 10.06 26.17 16.63
N ALA A 120 9.74 25.10 17.36
CA ALA A 120 8.59 24.27 17.02
C ALA A 120 7.25 24.94 17.39
N THR A 121 7.23 25.73 18.47
CA THR A 121 6.01 26.34 19.01
C THR A 121 5.35 27.36 18.06
N GLN A 122 6.14 28.01 17.19
CA GLN A 122 5.59 28.89 16.14
C GLN A 122 4.76 28.14 15.08
N TYR A 123 4.89 26.81 15.00
CA TYR A 123 4.12 25.94 14.11
C TYR A 123 3.09 25.10 14.88
N GLY A 124 2.78 25.46 16.13
CA GLY A 124 1.80 24.76 16.96
C GLY A 124 2.30 23.47 17.63
N ALA A 125 3.57 23.12 17.49
CA ALA A 125 4.17 21.96 18.14
C ALA A 125 4.67 22.29 19.56
N THR A 126 4.07 21.68 20.58
CA THR A 126 4.43 21.93 22.00
C THR A 126 5.26 20.81 22.64
N ASP A 127 5.12 19.57 22.15
CA ASP A 127 5.73 18.36 22.74
C ASP A 127 6.43 17.50 21.67
N VAL A 128 7.17 18.15 20.76
CA VAL A 128 7.89 17.46 19.69
C VAL A 128 9.04 16.62 20.24
N THR A 129 9.09 15.38 19.79
CA THR A 129 10.12 14.41 20.15
C THR A 129 11.37 14.58 19.26
N ASN A 130 12.53 14.09 19.75
CA ASN A 130 13.72 14.04 18.91
C ASN A 130 13.47 13.07 17.75
N GLY A 131 13.51 13.58 16.52
CA GLY A 131 13.14 12.83 15.32
C GLY A 131 11.94 13.41 14.56
N SER A 132 11.17 14.33 15.17
CA SER A 132 9.98 14.91 14.55
C SER A 132 10.30 15.75 13.31
N LEU A 133 9.32 15.89 12.42
CA LEU A 133 9.39 16.72 11.22
C LEU A 133 8.33 17.82 11.27
N ILE A 134 8.71 19.04 10.92
CA ILE A 134 7.76 20.12 10.63
C ILE A 134 7.83 20.40 9.13
N LEU A 135 6.73 20.21 8.42
CA LEU A 135 6.63 20.53 7.01
C LEU A 135 5.86 21.84 6.86
N VAL A 136 6.35 22.74 6.01
CA VAL A 136 5.80 24.10 5.83
C VAL A 136 5.62 24.39 4.35
N CYS A 137 4.44 24.88 3.98
CA CYS A 137 4.09 25.33 2.64
C CYS A 137 3.30 26.64 2.75
N GLY A 138 3.92 27.77 2.37
CA GLY A 138 3.31 29.09 2.53
C GLY A 138 3.00 29.43 4.01
N GLU A 139 1.72 29.66 4.32
CA GLU A 139 1.24 29.93 5.69
C GLU A 139 0.83 28.66 6.44
N ASN A 140 0.77 27.51 5.75
CA ASN A 140 0.34 26.24 6.32
C ASN A 140 1.54 25.43 6.82
N SER A 141 1.34 24.70 7.92
CA SER A 141 2.33 23.77 8.46
C SER A 141 1.68 22.53 9.03
N THR A 142 2.38 21.39 8.97
CA THR A 142 1.99 20.16 9.66
C THR A 142 3.19 19.56 10.37
N VAL A 143 2.92 18.79 11.42
CA VAL A 143 3.94 18.21 12.29
C VAL A 143 3.75 16.70 12.26
N LEU A 144 4.83 15.98 11.98
CA LEU A 144 4.90 14.52 12.12
C LEU A 144 5.75 14.20 13.34
N ASP A 145 5.19 13.48 14.31
CA ASP A 145 5.99 13.02 15.45
C ASP A 145 6.98 11.94 14.99
N ALA A 146 8.11 11.80 15.71
CA ALA A 146 9.08 10.76 15.39
C ALA A 146 8.43 9.37 15.46
N ALA A 147 7.51 9.15 16.40
CA ALA A 147 6.79 7.89 16.56
C ALA A 147 5.90 7.56 15.36
N ASP A 148 5.34 8.58 14.69
CA ASP A 148 4.44 8.38 13.55
C ASP A 148 5.16 7.84 12.31
N LEU A 149 6.49 8.02 12.23
CA LEU A 149 7.32 7.51 11.15
C LEU A 149 7.59 6.00 11.25
N TYR A 150 7.08 5.35 12.29
CA TYR A 150 7.26 3.93 12.55
C TYR A 150 5.92 3.26 12.80
N GLU A 151 5.68 2.13 12.15
CA GLU A 151 4.53 1.28 12.38
C GLU A 151 4.92 0.14 13.33
N GLU A 152 4.24 0.07 14.48
CA GLU A 152 4.38 -1.05 15.40
C GLU A 152 3.32 -2.13 15.12
N ASP A 153 3.77 -3.29 14.66
CA ASP A 153 2.93 -4.47 14.49
C ASP A 153 2.98 -5.36 15.74
N TYR A 154 1.81 -5.51 16.37
CA TYR A 154 1.57 -6.34 17.55
C TYR A 154 0.95 -7.72 17.21
N SER A 155 0.74 -8.04 15.94
CA SER A 155 0.06 -9.27 15.47
C SER A 155 0.62 -10.54 16.11
N ASN A 156 1.95 -10.61 16.28
CA ASN A 156 2.66 -11.74 16.85
C ASN A 156 3.01 -11.59 18.33
N TYR A 157 2.70 -10.47 18.97
CA TYR A 157 3.11 -10.18 20.35
C TYR A 157 2.62 -11.24 21.35
N SER A 158 1.41 -11.76 21.15
CA SER A 158 0.84 -12.82 22.00
C SER A 158 1.56 -14.17 21.86
N LEU A 159 2.30 -14.38 20.76
CA LEU A 159 3.03 -15.61 20.47
C LEU A 159 4.52 -15.51 20.79
N THR A 160 5.15 -14.38 20.49
CA THR A 160 6.60 -14.18 20.61
C THR A 160 6.99 -13.32 21.80
N GLY A 161 6.05 -12.57 22.38
CA GLY A 161 6.34 -11.54 23.39
C GLY A 161 7.06 -10.31 22.83
N THR A 162 7.09 -10.14 21.50
CA THR A 162 7.80 -9.05 20.82
C THR A 162 6.90 -8.43 19.76
N SER A 163 6.92 -7.09 19.64
CA SER A 163 6.38 -6.37 18.49
C SER A 163 7.46 -6.23 17.42
N SER A 164 7.04 -6.08 16.16
CA SER A 164 7.93 -5.64 15.09
C SER A 164 7.69 -4.16 14.83
N VAL A 165 8.76 -3.40 14.66
CA VAL A 165 8.70 -1.99 14.30
C VAL A 165 9.22 -1.85 12.88
N THR A 166 8.40 -1.32 11.99
CA THR A 166 8.74 -1.08 10.59
C THR A 166 8.78 0.41 10.36
N PHE A 167 9.81 0.90 9.68
CA PHE A 167 9.87 2.31 9.29
C PHE A 167 8.87 2.59 8.16
N ASP A 168 7.97 3.55 8.36
CA ASP A 168 6.93 3.99 7.42
C ASP A 168 7.10 5.48 7.05
N GLY A 169 8.30 6.03 7.26
CA GLY A 169 8.55 7.46 7.10
C GLY A 169 8.30 7.99 5.69
N GLU A 170 8.52 7.17 4.65
CA GLU A 170 8.25 7.58 3.27
C GLU A 170 6.76 7.93 3.08
N ASN A 171 5.85 7.01 3.43
CA ASN A 171 4.42 7.22 3.26
C ASN A 171 3.95 8.43 4.07
N LYS A 172 4.39 8.55 5.33
CA LYS A 172 4.01 9.66 6.22
C LYS A 172 4.45 11.02 5.68
N ILE A 173 5.68 11.12 5.17
CA ILE A 173 6.21 12.36 4.59
C ILE A 173 5.47 12.71 3.29
N THR A 174 5.30 11.75 2.37
CA THR A 174 4.59 11.99 1.10
C THR A 174 3.15 12.43 1.32
N SER A 175 2.43 11.75 2.22
CA SER A 175 1.07 12.14 2.60
C SER A 175 1.04 13.55 3.18
N ALA A 176 1.96 13.91 4.08
CA ALA A 176 2.04 15.24 4.67
C ALA A 176 2.35 16.33 3.62
N ILE A 177 3.23 16.06 2.66
CA ILE A 177 3.50 16.96 1.53
C ILE A 177 2.24 17.16 0.69
N TYR A 178 1.61 16.06 0.26
CA TYR A 178 0.38 16.11 -0.55
C TYR A 178 -0.72 16.91 0.14
N ARG A 179 -0.93 16.69 1.45
CA ARG A 179 -1.86 17.45 2.29
C ARG A 179 -1.59 18.94 2.29
N LEU A 180 -0.33 19.32 2.49
CA LEU A 180 0.08 20.72 2.57
C LEU A 180 -0.02 21.46 1.23
N THR A 181 0.13 20.76 0.11
CA THR A 181 0.19 21.39 -1.22
C THR A 181 -1.06 21.24 -2.07
N SER A 182 -1.92 20.25 -1.81
CA SER A 182 -3.18 20.08 -2.55
C SER A 182 -4.20 21.16 -2.18
N GLY A 183 -4.24 21.58 -0.90
CA GLY A 183 -5.21 22.55 -0.39
C GLY A 183 -6.67 22.06 -0.37
N GLU A 184 -6.92 20.82 -0.80
CA GLU A 184 -8.21 20.14 -0.76
C GLU A 184 -8.18 19.10 0.36
N GLU A 185 -9.05 19.26 1.36
CA GLU A 185 -9.37 18.17 2.27
C GLU A 185 -10.35 17.25 1.55
N HIS A 186 -10.02 15.96 1.46
CA HIS A 186 -10.98 15.00 0.95
C HIS A 186 -11.85 14.50 2.11
N HIS A 187 -13.16 14.37 1.91
CA HIS A 187 -14.07 13.93 2.97
C HIS A 187 -14.61 12.54 2.68
N ALA A 188 -14.31 11.61 3.59
CA ALA A 188 -14.94 10.30 3.63
C ALA A 188 -16.06 10.30 4.68
N TYR A 189 -17.26 9.90 4.28
CA TYR A 189 -18.38 9.70 5.20
C TYR A 189 -18.64 8.21 5.37
N TYR A 190 -18.95 7.75 6.58
CA TYR A 190 -19.39 6.38 6.82
C TYR A 190 -20.79 6.38 7.44
N THR A 191 -21.68 5.52 6.93
CA THR A 191 -23.07 5.50 7.40
C THR A 191 -23.17 4.94 8.82
N THR A 192 -24.21 5.38 9.52
CA THR A 192 -24.57 4.93 10.85
C THR A 192 -26.08 4.65 10.94
N ASN A 193 -26.50 4.05 12.05
CA ASN A 193 -27.91 3.73 12.39
C ASN A 193 -28.58 2.60 11.60
N HIS A 194 -27.83 1.81 10.84
CA HIS A 194 -28.28 0.54 10.26
C HIS A 194 -27.62 -0.68 10.92
N GLY A 195 -26.95 -0.48 12.06
CA GLY A 195 -26.19 -1.53 12.74
C GLY A 195 -24.87 -1.86 12.04
N GLU A 196 -24.31 -0.88 11.31
CA GLU A 196 -23.03 -0.98 10.64
C GLU A 196 -21.91 -1.39 11.60
N GLN A 197 -20.97 -2.17 11.08
CA GLN A 197 -19.77 -2.51 11.81
C GLN A 197 -18.87 -1.27 11.92
N THR A 198 -18.32 -1.03 13.11
CA THR A 198 -17.34 0.05 13.32
C THR A 198 -16.11 -0.17 12.42
N LEU A 199 -15.65 0.91 11.79
CA LEU A 199 -14.40 0.88 11.00
C LEU A 199 -13.23 0.51 11.91
N THR A 200 -12.31 -0.31 11.41
CA THR A 200 -11.11 -0.68 12.17
C THR A 200 -10.10 0.46 12.18
N ASN A 201 -9.28 0.55 13.23
CA ASN A 201 -8.21 1.56 13.30
C ASN A 201 -7.27 1.49 12.09
N THR A 202 -6.98 0.28 11.59
CA THR A 202 -6.15 0.09 10.40
C THR A 202 -6.78 0.76 9.17
N LEU A 203 -8.10 0.57 8.96
CA LEU A 203 -8.80 1.21 7.84
C LEU A 203 -8.88 2.73 8.01
N THR A 204 -9.19 3.21 9.22
CA THR A 204 -9.28 4.66 9.46
C THR A 204 -7.94 5.33 9.24
N SER A 205 -6.85 4.78 9.80
CA SER A 205 -5.50 5.32 9.58
C SER A 205 -5.05 5.24 8.13
N ALA A 206 -5.42 4.19 7.39
CA ALA A 206 -5.12 4.12 5.96
C ALA A 206 -5.81 5.22 5.15
N LEU A 207 -7.08 5.53 5.46
CA LEU A 207 -7.83 6.61 4.80
C LEU A 207 -7.29 7.99 5.20
N GLU A 208 -7.00 8.22 6.47
CA GLU A 208 -6.40 9.46 6.97
C GLU A 208 -5.02 9.72 6.35
N ASN A 209 -4.20 8.66 6.20
CA ASN A 209 -2.93 8.74 5.48
C ASN A 209 -3.11 9.14 4.00
N GLN A 210 -4.30 8.94 3.41
CA GLN A 210 -4.63 9.41 2.06
C GLN A 210 -5.30 10.80 2.03
N ASN A 211 -5.18 11.56 3.12
CA ASN A 211 -5.83 12.88 3.29
C ASN A 211 -7.36 12.83 3.27
N LEU A 212 -7.97 11.72 3.71
CA LEU A 212 -9.41 11.63 3.89
C LEU A 212 -9.78 11.88 5.36
N THR A 213 -10.56 12.94 5.61
CA THR A 213 -11.19 13.17 6.91
C THR A 213 -12.43 12.29 7.02
N LEU A 214 -12.52 11.48 8.08
CA LEU A 214 -13.64 10.56 8.31
C LEU A 214 -14.73 11.16 9.18
N THR A 215 -15.97 11.16 8.70
CA THR A 215 -17.14 11.66 9.43
C THR A 215 -18.29 10.66 9.42
N GLY A 216 -18.92 10.42 10.57
CA GLY A 216 -20.13 9.59 10.64
C GLY A 216 -21.34 10.32 10.05
N LEU A 217 -22.13 9.61 9.24
CA LEU A 217 -23.34 10.14 8.60
C LEU A 217 -24.57 9.34 9.04
N ASP A 218 -25.56 10.04 9.60
CA ASP A 218 -26.89 9.47 9.87
C ASP A 218 -27.85 9.84 8.74
N MET A 219 -28.05 8.92 7.80
CA MET A 219 -28.89 9.16 6.64
C MET A 219 -30.40 9.19 6.96
N LEU A 220 -30.78 8.83 8.19
CA LEU A 220 -32.16 8.98 8.67
C LEU A 220 -32.49 10.44 9.04
N SER A 221 -31.48 11.27 9.29
CA SER A 221 -31.65 12.69 9.62
C SER A 221 -31.08 13.64 8.56
N ASP A 222 -30.01 13.22 7.88
CA ASP A 222 -29.20 14.08 7.02
C ASP A 222 -29.05 13.49 5.62
N SER A 223 -28.96 14.35 4.60
CA SER A 223 -28.60 13.95 3.24
C SER A 223 -27.08 13.76 3.12
N ILE A 224 -26.64 12.99 2.12
CA ILE A 224 -25.21 12.90 1.78
C ILE A 224 -24.67 14.31 1.43
N PRO A 225 -23.64 14.80 2.13
CA PRO A 225 -23.08 16.14 1.89
C PRO A 225 -22.50 16.32 0.47
N GLU A 226 -22.45 17.57 -0.01
CA GLU A 226 -21.91 17.89 -1.34
C GLU A 226 -20.39 17.69 -1.44
N ASP A 227 -19.68 17.79 -0.32
CA ASP A 227 -18.23 17.58 -0.17
C ASP A 227 -17.84 16.12 0.07
N CYS A 228 -18.78 15.17 0.00
CA CYS A 228 -18.51 13.75 0.21
C CYS A 228 -17.75 13.11 -0.98
N ASP A 229 -16.43 12.98 -0.87
CA ASP A 229 -15.57 12.32 -1.87
C ASP A 229 -15.67 10.80 -1.86
N LEU A 230 -15.97 10.21 -0.70
CA LEU A 230 -16.11 8.77 -0.51
C LEU A 230 -17.20 8.48 0.53
N LEU A 231 -18.23 7.74 0.14
CA LEU A 231 -19.19 7.16 1.06
C LEU A 231 -18.81 5.71 1.39
N ILE A 232 -18.86 5.34 2.67
CA ILE A 232 -18.56 4.00 3.18
C ILE A 232 -19.80 3.43 3.86
N ILE A 233 -20.29 2.30 3.36
CA ILE A 233 -21.37 1.52 3.98
C ILE A 233 -20.73 0.22 4.48
N ASN A 234 -20.39 0.18 5.77
CA ASN A 234 -19.61 -0.93 6.32
C ASN A 234 -20.50 -1.98 7.00
N ASN A 235 -20.85 -3.02 6.25
CA ASN A 235 -21.60 -4.18 6.73
C ASN A 235 -22.90 -3.82 7.49
N PRO A 236 -23.88 -3.17 6.83
CA PRO A 236 -25.14 -2.81 7.47
C PRO A 236 -25.94 -4.06 7.82
N VAL A 237 -26.61 -4.03 8.98
CA VAL A 237 -27.48 -5.11 9.46
C VAL A 237 -28.93 -4.88 9.03
N GLN A 238 -29.36 -3.62 9.02
CA GLN A 238 -30.66 -3.18 8.55
C GLN A 238 -30.54 -2.59 7.15
N ASP A 239 -31.60 -2.71 6.36
CA ASP A 239 -31.65 -2.16 5.00
C ASP A 239 -31.94 -0.66 5.02
N PHE A 240 -31.50 0.03 3.97
CA PHE A 240 -31.76 1.47 3.79
C PHE A 240 -33.19 1.70 3.32
N ALA A 241 -33.81 2.78 3.78
CA ALA A 241 -35.19 3.12 3.48
C ALA A 241 -35.38 3.54 2.01
N SER A 242 -36.39 2.96 1.35
CA SER A 242 -36.78 3.30 -0.02
C SER A 242 -38.00 4.23 -0.08
N ALA A 243 -38.26 4.78 -1.26
CA ALA A 243 -39.40 5.64 -1.55
C ALA A 243 -40.73 5.11 -0.96
N GLY A 244 -41.35 5.91 -0.10
CA GLY A 244 -42.58 5.56 0.63
C GLY A 244 -42.39 5.33 2.13
N ALA A 245 -41.15 5.29 2.62
CA ALA A 245 -40.81 5.42 4.03
C ALA A 245 -40.81 6.91 4.50
N LEU A 246 -40.54 7.16 5.78
CA LEU A 246 -40.43 8.53 6.33
C LEU A 246 -39.25 9.31 5.74
N VAL A 247 -38.21 8.59 5.31
CA VAL A 247 -36.98 9.09 4.68
C VAL A 247 -36.70 8.21 3.45
N ASP A 248 -36.13 8.79 2.39
CA ASP A 248 -35.83 8.08 1.14
C ASP A 248 -34.31 8.04 0.86
N GLU A 249 -33.62 7.28 1.69
CA GLU A 249 -32.17 7.13 1.66
C GLU A 249 -31.68 6.53 0.33
N MET A 250 -32.48 5.64 -0.27
CA MET A 250 -32.14 5.03 -1.56
C MET A 250 -32.17 6.03 -2.72
N SER A 251 -33.02 7.05 -2.67
CA SER A 251 -32.98 8.13 -3.66
C SER A 251 -31.73 8.99 -3.49
N ASP A 252 -31.30 9.25 -2.26
CA ASP A 252 -30.06 9.98 -1.97
C ASP A 252 -28.82 9.21 -2.45
N LEU A 253 -28.75 7.90 -2.18
CA LEU A 253 -27.66 7.03 -2.68
C LEU A 253 -27.58 7.02 -4.21
N ARG A 254 -28.72 6.87 -4.90
CA ARG A 254 -28.75 6.94 -6.38
C ARG A 254 -28.33 8.32 -6.88
N GLY A 255 -28.80 9.37 -6.22
CA GLY A 255 -28.43 10.75 -6.52
C GLY A 255 -26.92 10.96 -6.42
N TYR A 256 -26.31 10.49 -5.32
CA TYR A 256 -24.87 10.55 -5.09
C TYR A 256 -24.08 9.83 -6.20
N LEU A 257 -24.41 8.57 -6.48
CA LEU A 257 -23.70 7.78 -7.48
C LEU A 257 -23.87 8.33 -8.91
N SER A 258 -25.07 8.82 -9.25
CA SER A 258 -25.34 9.39 -10.58
C SER A 258 -24.55 10.67 -10.89
N ARG A 259 -24.02 11.34 -9.85
CA ARG A 259 -23.13 12.51 -9.99
C ARG A 259 -21.65 12.14 -9.93
N GLY A 260 -21.31 10.86 -9.96
CA GLY A 260 -19.91 10.38 -9.90
C GLY A 260 -19.39 10.13 -8.49
N GLY A 261 -20.27 10.07 -7.48
CA GLY A 261 -19.90 9.72 -6.11
C GLY A 261 -19.22 8.35 -6.00
N LYS A 262 -18.31 8.20 -5.05
CA LYS A 262 -17.53 6.98 -4.83
C LYS A 262 -18.05 6.23 -3.63
N LEU A 263 -18.28 4.94 -3.78
CA LEU A 263 -18.93 4.13 -2.76
C LEU A 263 -18.12 2.87 -2.47
N LEU A 264 -17.71 2.72 -1.21
CA LEU A 264 -17.18 1.49 -0.66
C LEU A 264 -18.28 0.80 0.15
N ILE A 265 -18.69 -0.39 -0.29
CA ILE A 265 -19.67 -1.22 0.44
C ILE A 265 -19.01 -2.52 0.85
N THR A 266 -19.17 -2.90 2.10
CA THR A 266 -18.94 -4.27 2.58
C THR A 266 -20.28 -4.84 3.06
N THR A 267 -20.47 -6.16 2.91
CA THR A 267 -21.72 -6.83 3.26
C THR A 267 -21.45 -8.18 3.91
N ASP A 268 -22.38 -8.63 4.73
CA ASP A 268 -22.40 -9.97 5.29
C ASP A 268 -23.47 -10.85 4.62
N SER A 269 -23.15 -12.13 4.42
CA SER A 269 -24.05 -13.15 3.87
C SER A 269 -25.37 -13.36 4.63
N TYR A 270 -25.41 -13.02 5.92
CA TYR A 270 -26.56 -13.21 6.81
C TYR A 270 -27.51 -12.01 6.81
N ASN A 271 -27.03 -10.82 6.44
CA ASN A 271 -27.83 -9.60 6.46
C ASN A 271 -28.66 -9.48 5.17
N ARG A 272 -29.95 -9.17 5.35
CA ARG A 272 -30.92 -9.02 4.25
C ARG A 272 -31.13 -7.53 3.97
N THR A 273 -30.56 -7.06 2.86
CA THR A 273 -30.59 -5.66 2.44
C THR A 273 -31.09 -5.54 1.00
N PRO A 274 -32.35 -5.93 0.71
CA PRO A 274 -32.86 -6.00 -0.66
C PRO A 274 -32.83 -4.67 -1.42
N ASN A 275 -32.94 -3.52 -0.75
CA ASN A 275 -32.82 -2.21 -1.41
C ASN A 275 -31.37 -1.95 -1.83
N LEU A 276 -30.40 -2.24 -0.96
CA LEU A 276 -28.98 -2.16 -1.31
C LEU A 276 -28.61 -3.17 -2.41
N ASP A 277 -29.17 -4.37 -2.37
CA ASP A 277 -28.97 -5.40 -3.39
C ASP A 277 -29.51 -4.95 -4.76
N ALA A 278 -30.66 -4.26 -4.77
CA ALA A 278 -31.21 -3.65 -5.99
C ALA A 278 -30.30 -2.55 -6.54
N LEU A 279 -29.74 -1.70 -5.67
CA LEU A 279 -28.75 -0.69 -6.07
C LEU A 279 -27.52 -1.34 -6.70
N LEU A 280 -26.94 -2.37 -6.07
CA LEU A 280 -25.80 -3.10 -6.65
C LEU A 280 -26.13 -3.69 -8.02
N ALA A 281 -27.34 -4.22 -8.19
CA ALA A 281 -27.80 -4.80 -9.46
C ALA A 281 -27.94 -3.74 -10.57
N GLU A 282 -28.33 -2.50 -10.26
CA GLU A 282 -28.32 -1.37 -11.20
C GLU A 282 -26.91 -1.12 -11.75
N TYR A 283 -25.87 -1.35 -10.94
CA TYR A 283 -24.46 -1.29 -11.32
C TYR A 283 -23.88 -2.65 -11.70
N GLY A 284 -24.71 -3.60 -12.16
CA GLY A 284 -24.25 -4.87 -12.73
C GLY A 284 -23.60 -5.82 -11.73
N MET A 285 -23.83 -5.67 -10.43
CA MET A 285 -23.31 -6.56 -9.39
C MET A 285 -24.46 -7.27 -8.67
N THR A 286 -24.33 -8.58 -8.44
CA THR A 286 -25.37 -9.36 -7.77
C THR A 286 -24.76 -10.23 -6.67
N ARG A 287 -25.11 -9.91 -5.42
CA ARG A 287 -24.77 -10.74 -4.26
C ARG A 287 -25.42 -12.12 -4.39
N GLN A 288 -24.64 -13.15 -4.11
CA GLN A 288 -25.09 -14.53 -4.07
C GLN A 288 -25.47 -14.88 -2.63
N GLU A 289 -26.61 -15.53 -2.46
CA GLU A 289 -26.99 -16.04 -1.14
C GLU A 289 -26.08 -17.19 -0.72
N GLY A 290 -25.66 -17.18 0.55
CA GLY A 290 -24.79 -18.20 1.14
C GLY A 290 -23.31 -17.83 1.16
N LEU A 291 -22.52 -18.75 1.68
CA LEU A 291 -21.07 -18.64 1.79
C LEU A 291 -20.39 -19.26 0.59
N VAL A 292 -19.29 -18.64 0.15
CA VAL A 292 -18.41 -19.22 -0.87
C VAL A 292 -17.68 -20.42 -0.29
N ILE A 293 -17.79 -21.55 -0.98
CA ILE A 293 -17.03 -22.77 -0.74
C ILE A 293 -16.08 -23.00 -1.89
N GLU A 294 -14.78 -23.07 -1.60
CA GLU A 294 -13.74 -23.31 -2.59
C GLU A 294 -13.35 -24.79 -2.67
N ASN A 295 -13.42 -25.36 -3.88
CA ASN A 295 -13.09 -26.77 -4.14
C ASN A 295 -11.69 -26.96 -4.72
N ASP A 296 -11.03 -25.88 -5.15
CA ASP A 296 -9.66 -25.92 -5.64
C ASP A 296 -8.67 -25.67 -4.51
N SER A 297 -7.81 -26.66 -4.22
CA SER A 297 -6.79 -26.59 -3.17
C SER A 297 -5.77 -25.46 -3.34
N SER A 298 -5.68 -24.83 -4.52
CA SER A 298 -4.85 -23.65 -4.74
C SER A 298 -5.51 -22.33 -4.32
N TYR A 299 -6.80 -22.34 -3.99
CA TYR A 299 -7.61 -21.13 -3.71
C TYR A 299 -8.14 -21.10 -2.27
N TYR A 300 -7.74 -22.02 -1.39
CA TYR A 300 -8.03 -21.96 0.04
C TYR A 300 -6.82 -22.39 0.87
N ALA A 301 -6.78 -21.94 2.13
CA ALA A 301 -5.67 -22.25 3.02
C ALA A 301 -5.58 -23.77 3.30
N TYR A 302 -4.44 -24.38 2.97
CA TYR A 302 -4.22 -25.82 3.13
C TYR A 302 -4.48 -26.28 4.58
N ARG A 303 -5.29 -27.33 4.74
CA ARG A 303 -5.77 -27.89 6.03
C ARG A 303 -6.76 -27.03 6.82
N TYR A 304 -7.22 -25.92 6.27
CA TYR A 304 -8.31 -25.13 6.84
C TYR A 304 -9.63 -25.42 6.11
N PRO A 305 -10.78 -24.99 6.67
CA PRO A 305 -12.07 -25.11 5.99
C PRO A 305 -12.06 -24.48 4.60
N GLN A 306 -12.86 -25.02 3.68
CA GLN A 306 -13.01 -24.51 2.30
C GLN A 306 -13.61 -23.09 2.20
N THR A 307 -14.02 -22.51 3.33
CA THR A 307 -14.44 -21.11 3.48
C THR A 307 -13.27 -20.17 3.76
N TYR A 308 -12.04 -20.66 3.95
CA TYR A 308 -10.84 -19.87 4.25
C TYR A 308 -10.12 -19.56 2.94
N LEU A 309 -10.67 -18.59 2.21
CA LEU A 309 -10.33 -18.35 0.81
C LEU A 309 -9.00 -17.62 0.65
N LEU A 310 -8.30 -17.99 -0.41
CA LEU A 310 -7.12 -17.34 -1.00
C LEU A 310 -7.43 -17.08 -2.48
N PRO A 311 -8.34 -16.14 -2.79
CA PRO A 311 -8.73 -15.83 -4.16
C PRO A 311 -7.55 -15.40 -5.03
N SER A 312 -7.70 -15.61 -6.34
CA SER A 312 -6.77 -15.05 -7.32
C SER A 312 -7.00 -13.55 -7.46
N LEU A 313 -5.91 -12.79 -7.40
CA LEU A 313 -5.88 -11.36 -7.66
C LEU A 313 -5.84 -11.10 -9.17
N SER A 314 -6.75 -10.27 -9.64
CA SER A 314 -6.74 -9.80 -11.03
C SER A 314 -5.80 -8.61 -11.15
N SER A 315 -4.86 -8.66 -12.10
CA SER A 315 -3.93 -7.55 -12.33
C SER A 315 -4.65 -6.33 -12.92
N ASN A 316 -4.61 -5.21 -12.21
CA ASN A 316 -5.07 -3.90 -12.64
C ASN A 316 -4.41 -2.81 -11.78
N ASP A 317 -4.65 -1.53 -12.11
CA ASP A 317 -4.06 -0.38 -11.40
C ASP A 317 -4.41 -0.35 -9.90
N ILE A 318 -5.58 -0.87 -9.51
CA ILE A 318 -6.02 -0.92 -8.10
C ILE A 318 -5.20 -1.96 -7.32
N THR A 319 -4.79 -3.06 -7.96
CA THR A 319 -4.00 -4.13 -7.34
C THR A 319 -2.51 -4.02 -7.62
N ALA A 320 -2.02 -2.93 -8.22
CA ALA A 320 -0.66 -2.83 -8.72
C ALA A 320 0.43 -2.98 -7.64
N GLY A 321 0.12 -2.59 -6.39
CA GLY A 321 1.03 -2.74 -5.24
C GLY A 321 1.11 -4.17 -4.67
N ILE A 322 0.29 -5.10 -5.16
CA ILE A 322 0.27 -6.48 -4.65
C ILE A 322 1.20 -7.33 -5.50
N THR A 323 2.32 -7.76 -4.91
CA THR A 323 3.41 -8.48 -5.61
C THR A 323 3.20 -10.00 -5.62
N ASP A 324 3.98 -10.70 -6.44
CA ASP A 324 3.90 -12.16 -6.58
C ASP A 324 4.21 -12.85 -5.23
N GLY A 325 3.30 -13.73 -4.80
CA GLY A 325 3.34 -14.39 -3.49
C GLY A 325 2.55 -13.69 -2.36
N MET A 326 2.05 -12.48 -2.58
CA MET A 326 1.08 -11.86 -1.68
C MET A 326 -0.32 -12.42 -1.94
N HIS A 327 -1.03 -12.79 -0.87
CA HIS A 327 -2.40 -13.30 -0.95
C HIS A 327 -3.34 -12.45 -0.09
N VAL A 328 -4.54 -12.18 -0.62
CA VAL A 328 -5.62 -11.60 0.18
C VAL A 328 -6.38 -12.72 0.86
N PHE A 329 -6.30 -12.79 2.19
CA PHE A 329 -7.03 -13.78 2.96
C PHE A 329 -8.48 -13.34 3.20
N THR A 330 -9.45 -14.13 2.73
CA THR A 330 -10.89 -13.79 2.78
C THR A 330 -11.71 -14.93 3.39
N PRO A 331 -11.66 -15.11 4.72
CA PRO A 331 -12.42 -16.15 5.38
C PRO A 331 -13.92 -15.82 5.41
N VAL A 332 -14.75 -16.84 5.20
CA VAL A 332 -16.22 -16.79 5.39
C VAL A 332 -16.86 -15.66 4.56
N ALA A 333 -16.57 -15.65 3.26
CA ALA A 333 -17.03 -14.60 2.36
C ALA A 333 -18.37 -14.95 1.67
N GLN A 334 -19.14 -13.91 1.34
CA GLN A 334 -20.26 -13.98 0.41
C GLN A 334 -19.76 -13.79 -1.02
N GLY A 335 -20.39 -14.49 -1.97
CA GLY A 335 -20.06 -14.29 -3.38
C GLY A 335 -20.76 -13.09 -4.00
N ILE A 336 -20.09 -12.37 -4.89
CA ILE A 336 -20.69 -11.40 -5.81
C ILE A 336 -20.47 -11.91 -7.24
N VAL A 337 -21.52 -11.88 -8.07
CA VAL A 337 -21.43 -12.14 -9.50
C VAL A 337 -21.54 -10.81 -10.22
N LYS A 338 -20.61 -10.53 -11.13
CA LYS A 338 -20.67 -9.36 -12.01
C LYS A 338 -21.36 -9.70 -13.33
N GLY A 339 -22.04 -8.71 -13.89
CA GLY A 339 -22.51 -8.74 -15.27
C GLY A 339 -21.39 -8.47 -16.28
N ASP A 340 -21.81 -8.20 -17.51
CA ASP A 340 -20.92 -7.72 -18.56
C ASP A 340 -20.83 -6.19 -18.49
N SER A 341 -19.66 -5.64 -18.84
CA SER A 341 -19.49 -4.20 -18.99
C SER A 341 -20.33 -3.69 -20.18
N THR A 342 -20.82 -2.47 -20.05
CA THR A 342 -21.57 -1.75 -21.09
C THR A 342 -20.83 -0.48 -21.48
N ASP A 343 -21.34 0.25 -22.47
CA ASP A 343 -20.73 1.53 -22.89
C ASP A 343 -20.68 2.55 -21.73
N ASP A 344 -21.66 2.49 -20.82
CA ASP A 344 -21.80 3.42 -19.69
C ASP A 344 -21.29 2.86 -18.35
N LEU A 345 -20.92 1.57 -18.28
CA LEU A 345 -20.52 0.90 -17.03
C LEU A 345 -19.33 -0.04 -17.25
N THR A 346 -18.21 0.28 -16.60
CA THR A 346 -17.04 -0.60 -16.54
C THR A 346 -17.05 -1.41 -15.24
N LEU A 347 -16.86 -2.73 -15.36
CA LEU A 347 -16.82 -3.66 -14.23
C LEU A 347 -15.47 -4.34 -14.15
N THR A 348 -14.66 -3.94 -13.17
CA THR A 348 -13.33 -4.50 -12.93
C THR A 348 -13.38 -5.53 -11.82
N THR A 349 -12.90 -6.75 -12.11
CA THR A 349 -12.69 -7.79 -11.09
C THR A 349 -11.40 -7.51 -10.33
N LEU A 350 -11.44 -7.57 -9.01
CA LEU A 350 -10.26 -7.47 -8.13
C LEU A 350 -9.84 -8.84 -7.61
N LEU A 351 -10.79 -9.61 -7.09
CA LEU A 351 -10.59 -10.94 -6.53
C LEU A 351 -11.51 -11.94 -7.21
N SER A 352 -11.00 -13.12 -7.57
CA SER A 352 -11.80 -14.19 -8.15
C SER A 352 -11.57 -15.55 -7.49
N THR A 353 -12.66 -16.29 -7.30
CA THR A 353 -12.63 -17.70 -6.87
C THR A 353 -12.25 -18.62 -8.04
N SER A 354 -12.00 -19.89 -7.75
CA SER A 354 -11.86 -20.89 -8.82
C SER A 354 -13.18 -21.10 -9.57
N SER A 355 -13.09 -21.73 -10.74
CA SER A 355 -14.27 -22.15 -11.52
C SER A 355 -15.09 -23.27 -10.87
N THR A 356 -14.56 -23.90 -9.81
CA THR A 356 -15.21 -25.00 -9.08
C THR A 356 -15.84 -24.55 -7.75
N ALA A 357 -15.67 -23.28 -7.39
CA ALA A 357 -16.30 -22.69 -6.23
C ALA A 357 -17.82 -22.58 -6.40
N TYR A 358 -18.56 -22.61 -5.29
CA TYR A 358 -20.01 -22.48 -5.28
C TYR A 358 -20.48 -21.76 -4.01
N SER A 359 -21.71 -21.24 -4.05
CA SER A 359 -22.34 -20.63 -2.87
C SER A 359 -23.19 -21.66 -2.12
N MET A 360 -23.02 -21.74 -0.80
CA MET A 360 -23.68 -22.69 0.10
C MET A 360 -24.54 -21.95 1.12
N GLN A 361 -25.86 -22.15 1.08
CA GLN A 361 -26.82 -21.40 1.89
C GLN A 361 -26.96 -21.94 3.33
N ASP A 362 -26.88 -23.26 3.52
CA ASP A 362 -27.12 -23.93 4.81
C ASP A 362 -25.82 -24.38 5.50
N TYR A 363 -24.76 -23.57 5.46
CA TYR A 363 -23.44 -23.97 5.96
C TYR A 363 -23.46 -24.38 7.46
N ALA A 364 -24.26 -23.71 8.28
CA ALA A 364 -24.36 -23.99 9.72
C ALA A 364 -25.02 -25.34 10.06
N GLU A 365 -25.87 -25.86 9.18
CA GLU A 365 -26.56 -27.15 9.35
C GLU A 365 -25.85 -28.29 8.60
N ALA A 366 -24.89 -27.96 7.75
CA ALA A 366 -24.21 -28.92 6.91
C ALA A 366 -23.10 -29.66 7.66
N THR A 367 -23.22 -31.00 7.73
CA THR A 367 -22.18 -31.86 8.32
C THR A 367 -20.96 -32.05 7.39
N THR A 368 -21.10 -31.73 6.10
CA THR A 368 -20.04 -31.67 5.09
C THR A 368 -20.43 -30.67 3.99
N ALA A 369 -19.45 -30.04 3.32
CA ALA A 369 -19.66 -29.11 2.20
C ALA A 369 -20.53 -29.70 1.08
N GLU A 370 -20.51 -31.03 0.91
CA GLU A 370 -21.24 -31.75 -0.13
C GLU A 370 -22.76 -31.84 0.09
N GLN A 371 -23.27 -31.60 1.30
CA GLN A 371 -24.69 -31.82 1.66
C GLN A 371 -25.58 -30.57 1.63
N GLY A 372 -25.03 -29.37 1.45
CA GLY A 372 -25.82 -28.14 1.33
C GLY A 372 -26.50 -28.01 -0.02
N ALA A 373 -27.62 -27.26 -0.08
CA ALA A 373 -28.24 -26.90 -1.34
C ALA A 373 -27.22 -26.19 -2.26
N ARG A 374 -26.94 -26.75 -3.44
CA ARG A 374 -25.94 -26.25 -4.38
C ARG A 374 -26.61 -25.42 -5.48
N ARG A 375 -26.14 -24.19 -5.72
CA ARG A 375 -26.30 -23.53 -7.04
C ARG A 375 -24.96 -23.63 -7.78
N PRO A 376 -24.89 -24.26 -8.97
CA PRO A 376 -23.68 -24.20 -9.79
C PRO A 376 -23.45 -22.73 -10.19
N GLY A 377 -22.33 -22.15 -9.74
CA GLY A 377 -22.00 -20.74 -9.95
C GLY A 377 -21.03 -20.55 -11.12
N ARG A 378 -21.16 -19.42 -11.82
CA ARG A 378 -20.07 -18.81 -12.58
C ARG A 378 -19.02 -18.25 -11.59
N PRO A 379 -17.77 -17.98 -12.03
CA PRO A 379 -16.75 -17.40 -11.16
C PRO A 379 -17.27 -16.19 -10.39
N VAL A 380 -16.92 -16.14 -9.10
CA VAL A 380 -17.33 -15.08 -8.18
C VAL A 380 -16.27 -13.99 -8.22
N HIS A 381 -16.68 -12.73 -8.26
CA HIS A 381 -15.83 -11.56 -8.49
C HIS A 381 -16.04 -10.49 -7.40
N ALA A 382 -14.98 -9.97 -6.78
CA ALA A 382 -15.04 -8.70 -6.07
C ALA A 382 -14.90 -7.55 -7.07
N GLY A 383 -15.84 -6.59 -7.09
CA GLY A 383 -15.90 -5.50 -8.07
C GLY A 383 -15.34 -4.19 -7.53
N GLY A 384 -14.58 -3.46 -8.35
CA GLY A 384 -14.27 -2.04 -8.14
C GLY A 384 -15.04 -1.16 -9.14
N LEU A 385 -15.57 -0.02 -8.68
CA LEU A 385 -16.27 0.97 -9.51
C LEU A 385 -15.35 2.15 -9.85
N ARG A 386 -15.37 2.60 -11.11
CA ARG A 386 -14.92 3.94 -11.51
C ARG A 386 -16.02 4.56 -12.39
N PRO A 387 -16.62 5.70 -12.00
CA PRO A 387 -17.37 6.52 -12.92
C PRO A 387 -16.42 7.13 -13.97
N GLN A 388 -16.90 7.36 -15.20
CA GLN A 388 -16.16 8.15 -16.20
C GLN A 388 -16.12 9.62 -15.84
#